data_AF-J0PK97-F1
#
_entry.id   AF-J0PK97-F1
#
_cell.length_a   1.000
_cell.length_b   1.000
_cell.length_c   1.000
_cell.angle_alpha   90.00
_cell.angle_beta   90.00
_cell.angle_gamma   90.00
#
_symmetry.space_group_name_H-M   'P 1'
#
loop_
_entity.id
_entity.type
_entity.pdbx_description
1 polymer ?
#
loop_
_entity_poly.entity_id
_entity_poly.type
_entity_poly.pdbx_seq_one_letter_code
_entity_poly.pdbx_strand_id
1 'polypeptide(L)'
;MQDLQDFKNDITLILSKDRLDTYDNLEQYKENLKLISSITPKISNLEIYLRNALDYCLTQNKGSEWVFGENSLIPLIEELKDKKKEISHSLILSKMSLGAVIKLIFFYKLESSVLNLRHFNFKKYYQDNKNTLLVNDRKQSLYDYIKAHIALNLLWTIRNRAYHWENLLKIKPNNRPRITTYFNGLRDDDKPKKPMNISVESSKITLFLDDLIKSIGNKDLERLSNL
;
A
#
# COMPACT_ATOMS: atom_id res chain seq x y z
N MET A 1 24.13 -27.25 -23.85
CA MET A 1 23.67 -26.88 -22.48
C MET A 1 24.73 -26.12 -21.67
N GLN A 2 25.91 -25.84 -22.25
CA GLN A 2 26.96 -25.02 -21.63
C GLN A 2 26.47 -23.61 -21.29
N ASP A 3 25.70 -22.99 -22.18
CA ASP A 3 25.16 -21.63 -22.02
C ASP A 3 24.29 -21.46 -20.77
N LEU A 4 23.55 -22.51 -20.37
CA LEU A 4 22.76 -22.48 -19.15
C LEU A 4 23.63 -22.59 -17.90
N GLN A 5 24.78 -23.27 -18.00
CA GLN A 5 25.73 -23.37 -16.90
C GLN A 5 26.41 -22.02 -16.66
N ASP A 6 26.78 -21.32 -17.73
CA ASP A 6 27.35 -19.97 -17.65
C ASP A 6 26.34 -18.98 -17.06
N PHE A 7 25.07 -19.04 -17.50
CA PHE A 7 23.98 -18.26 -16.90
C PHE A 7 23.82 -18.51 -15.39
N LYS A 8 23.83 -19.77 -14.96
CA LYS A 8 23.67 -20.15 -13.55
C LYS A 8 24.83 -19.70 -12.66
N ASN A 9 26.01 -19.45 -13.24
CA ASN A 9 27.20 -19.06 -12.52
C ASN A 9 27.38 -17.53 -12.43
N ASP A 10 26.63 -16.74 -13.20
CA ASP A 10 26.71 -15.27 -13.19
C ASP A 10 25.49 -14.64 -12.48
N ILE A 11 25.74 -14.07 -11.30
CA ILE A 11 24.71 -13.37 -10.51
C ILE A 11 24.09 -12.18 -11.25
N THR A 12 24.84 -11.52 -12.14
CA THR A 12 24.38 -10.39 -12.95
C THR A 12 23.36 -10.85 -13.98
N LEU A 13 23.55 -12.05 -14.55
CA LEU A 13 22.57 -12.64 -15.47
C LEU A 13 21.32 -13.10 -14.71
N ILE A 14 21.47 -13.68 -13.50
CA ILE A 14 20.36 -14.14 -12.68
C ILE A 14 19.48 -12.99 -12.18
N LEU A 15 20.09 -11.94 -11.63
CA LEU A 15 19.36 -10.83 -10.99
C LEU A 15 19.10 -9.64 -11.91
N SER A 16 19.77 -9.59 -13.06
CA SER A 16 19.91 -8.43 -13.95
C SER A 16 20.80 -7.31 -13.38
N LYS A 17 21.59 -6.70 -14.28
CA LYS A 17 22.44 -5.55 -13.98
C LYS A 17 21.62 -4.38 -13.43
N ASP A 18 20.52 -4.03 -14.08
CA ASP A 18 19.66 -2.91 -13.67
C ASP A 18 19.15 -3.05 -12.23
N ARG A 19 18.90 -4.28 -11.77
CA ARG A 19 18.51 -4.56 -10.39
C ARG A 19 19.68 -4.36 -9.44
N LEU A 20 20.84 -4.93 -9.77
CA LEU A 20 22.05 -4.83 -8.95
C LEU A 20 22.55 -3.39 -8.83
N ASP A 21 22.46 -2.59 -9.88
CA ASP A 21 22.83 -1.16 -9.90
C ASP A 21 21.97 -0.30 -8.96
N THR A 22 20.86 -0.84 -8.44
CA THR A 22 20.08 -0.17 -7.39
C THR A 22 20.58 -0.41 -5.98
N TYR A 23 21.57 -1.29 -5.80
CA TYR A 23 22.16 -1.65 -4.52
C TYR A 23 23.65 -1.32 -4.48
N ASP A 24 24.17 -1.03 -3.29
CA ASP A 24 25.61 -0.81 -3.10
C ASP A 24 26.40 -2.12 -3.22
N ASN A 25 25.81 -3.25 -2.80
CA ASN A 25 26.39 -4.59 -2.85
C ASN A 25 25.31 -5.68 -2.63
N LEU A 26 25.72 -6.95 -2.78
CA LEU A 26 24.83 -8.11 -2.59
C LEU A 26 24.30 -8.26 -1.15
N GLU A 27 25.03 -7.81 -0.13
CA GLU A 27 24.51 -7.83 1.24
C GLU A 27 23.35 -6.84 1.40
N GLN A 28 23.39 -5.67 0.78
CA GLN A 28 22.25 -4.75 0.77
C GLN A 28 21.03 -5.33 0.05
N TYR A 29 21.23 -6.08 -1.04
CA TYR A 29 20.16 -6.84 -1.70
C TYR A 29 19.52 -7.86 -0.75
N LYS A 30 20.34 -8.60 -0.01
CA LYS A 30 19.89 -9.57 1.00
C LYS A 30 19.15 -8.90 2.17
N GLU A 31 19.61 -7.74 2.65
CA GLU A 31 18.91 -6.97 3.68
C GLU A 31 17.54 -6.48 3.18
N ASN A 32 17.43 -6.08 1.91
CA ASN A 32 16.15 -5.76 1.31
C ASN A 32 15.19 -6.96 1.29
N LEU A 33 15.69 -8.16 0.96
CA LEU A 33 14.89 -9.39 1.02
C LEU A 33 14.44 -9.72 2.46
N LYS A 34 15.32 -9.55 3.46
CA LYS A 34 14.96 -9.72 4.87
C LYS A 34 13.86 -8.74 5.30
N LEU A 35 13.98 -7.47 4.89
CA LEU A 35 12.95 -6.47 5.14
C LEU A 35 11.62 -6.90 4.52
N ILE A 36 11.59 -7.26 3.23
CA ILE A 36 10.38 -7.75 2.53
C ILE A 36 9.76 -8.92 3.27
N SER A 37 10.57 -9.91 3.67
CA SER A 37 10.12 -11.07 4.45
C SER A 37 9.44 -10.63 5.76
N SER A 38 10.10 -9.76 6.53
CA SER A 38 9.60 -9.30 7.84
C SER A 38 8.30 -8.47 7.80
N ILE A 39 8.03 -7.77 6.68
CA ILE A 39 6.83 -6.95 6.51
C ILE A 39 5.69 -7.68 5.82
N THR A 40 5.95 -8.85 5.24
CA THR A 40 4.96 -9.64 4.48
C THR A 40 3.72 -10.00 5.32
N PRO A 41 3.84 -10.49 6.57
CA PRO A 41 2.67 -10.76 7.42
C PRO A 41 1.82 -9.51 7.66
N LYS A 42 2.46 -8.36 7.87
CA LYS A 42 1.80 -7.06 8.13
C LYS A 42 1.01 -6.59 6.89
N ILE A 43 1.63 -6.67 5.71
CA ILE A 43 0.98 -6.34 4.43
C ILE A 43 -0.21 -7.27 4.18
N SER A 44 -0.02 -8.58 4.39
CA SER A 44 -1.08 -9.57 4.20
C SER A 44 -2.30 -9.28 5.08
N ASN A 45 -2.07 -9.05 6.37
CA ASN A 45 -3.13 -8.76 7.34
C ASN A 45 -3.85 -7.44 7.01
N LEU A 46 -3.13 -6.40 6.61
CA LEU A 46 -3.74 -5.15 6.15
C LEU A 46 -4.55 -5.33 4.86
N GLU A 47 -4.07 -6.11 3.89
CA GLU A 47 -4.77 -6.38 2.63
C GLU A 47 -6.09 -7.15 2.88
N ILE A 48 -6.07 -8.16 3.75
CA ILE A 48 -7.27 -8.91 4.15
C ILE A 48 -8.24 -8.00 4.91
N TYR A 49 -7.75 -7.24 5.89
CA TYR A 49 -8.57 -6.31 6.66
C TYR A 49 -9.29 -5.30 5.76
N LEU A 50 -8.54 -4.60 4.90
CA LEU A 50 -9.11 -3.55 4.05
C LEU A 50 -10.16 -4.11 3.08
N ARG A 51 -9.94 -5.30 2.55
CA ARG A 51 -10.90 -5.98 1.68
C ARG A 51 -12.21 -6.30 2.42
N ASN A 52 -12.10 -6.84 3.63
CA ASN A 52 -13.27 -7.19 4.44
C ASN A 52 -13.97 -5.95 4.97
N ALA A 53 -13.23 -4.88 5.31
CA ALA A 53 -13.80 -3.61 5.73
C ALA A 53 -14.56 -2.92 4.58
N LEU A 54 -14.00 -2.95 3.37
CA LEU A 54 -14.68 -2.48 2.15
C LEU A 54 -15.97 -3.26 1.92
N ASP A 55 -15.90 -4.59 1.95
CA ASP A 55 -17.06 -5.46 1.73
C ASP A 55 -18.16 -5.22 2.77
N TYR A 56 -17.78 -5.11 4.05
CA TYR A 56 -18.71 -4.78 5.11
C TYR A 56 -19.41 -3.45 4.85
N CYS A 57 -18.66 -2.38 4.55
CA CYS A 57 -19.23 -1.06 4.28
C CYS A 57 -20.17 -1.06 3.07
N LEU A 58 -19.79 -1.71 1.97
CA LEU A 58 -20.59 -1.74 0.75
C LEU A 58 -21.80 -2.66 0.85
N THR A 59 -21.70 -3.76 1.59
CA THR A 59 -22.86 -4.61 1.88
C THR A 59 -23.94 -3.85 2.64
N GLN A 60 -23.56 -3.00 3.61
CA GLN A 60 -24.54 -2.18 4.32
C GLN A 60 -25.19 -1.11 3.42
N ASN A 61 -24.43 -0.54 2.49
CA ASN A 61 -24.91 0.58 1.66
C ASN A 61 -25.62 0.15 0.36
N LYS A 62 -25.28 -1.03 -0.17
CA LYS A 62 -25.68 -1.49 -1.51
C LYS A 62 -26.26 -2.91 -1.54
N GLY A 63 -26.23 -3.64 -0.43
CA GLY A 63 -26.63 -5.05 -0.34
C GLY A 63 -25.48 -6.02 -0.64
N SER A 64 -25.71 -7.30 -0.35
CA SER A 64 -24.71 -8.37 -0.48
C SER A 64 -24.20 -8.55 -1.91
N GLU A 65 -25.01 -8.22 -2.91
CA GLU A 65 -24.66 -8.46 -4.32
C GLU A 65 -23.84 -7.33 -4.95
N TRP A 66 -23.35 -6.36 -4.17
CA TRP A 66 -22.68 -5.17 -4.70
C TRP A 66 -21.49 -5.49 -5.62
N VAL A 67 -20.76 -6.57 -5.35
CA VAL A 67 -19.58 -6.98 -6.13
C VAL A 67 -19.94 -7.32 -7.58
N PHE A 68 -21.14 -7.85 -7.83
CA PHE A 68 -21.57 -8.24 -9.17
C PHE A 68 -22.00 -7.03 -10.01
N GLY A 69 -22.43 -5.95 -9.35
CA GLY A 69 -22.83 -4.71 -10.00
C GLY A 69 -21.69 -3.68 -10.14
N GLU A 70 -20.49 -4.00 -9.67
CA GLU A 70 -19.36 -3.06 -9.69
C GLU A 70 -18.63 -3.12 -11.04
N ASN A 71 -18.80 -2.08 -11.86
CA ASN A 71 -18.23 -2.01 -13.21
C ASN A 71 -16.70 -2.22 -13.23
N SER A 72 -15.99 -1.71 -12.22
CA SER A 72 -14.53 -1.87 -12.13
C SER A 72 -14.09 -3.32 -11.87
N LEU A 73 -15.00 -4.23 -11.51
CA LEU A 73 -14.75 -5.65 -11.30
C LEU A 73 -15.16 -6.53 -12.49
N ILE A 74 -15.80 -5.98 -13.54
CA ILE A 74 -16.23 -6.75 -14.72
C ILE A 74 -15.08 -7.59 -15.32
N PRO A 75 -13.88 -7.03 -15.59
CA PRO A 75 -12.79 -7.82 -16.18
C PRO A 75 -12.36 -9.01 -15.31
N LEU A 76 -12.35 -8.82 -13.98
CA LEU A 76 -12.03 -9.89 -13.03
C LEU A 76 -13.12 -10.96 -13.04
N ILE A 77 -14.39 -10.56 -13.06
CA ILE A 77 -15.52 -11.49 -13.07
C ILE A 77 -15.52 -12.32 -14.36
N GLU A 78 -15.26 -11.71 -15.52
CA GLU A 78 -15.13 -12.40 -16.80
C GLU A 78 -13.97 -13.40 -16.79
N GLU A 79 -12.78 -12.99 -16.34
CA GLU A 79 -11.62 -13.88 -16.21
C GLU A 79 -11.93 -15.10 -15.31
N LEU A 80 -12.70 -14.88 -14.23
CA LEU A 80 -13.08 -15.96 -13.33
C LEU A 80 -14.12 -16.88 -13.96
N LYS A 81 -15.08 -16.36 -14.73
CA LYS A 81 -16.11 -17.16 -15.44
C LYS A 81 -15.48 -18.10 -16.45
N ASP A 82 -14.41 -17.67 -17.12
CA ASP A 82 -13.67 -18.53 -18.07
C ASP A 82 -12.97 -19.70 -17.37
N LYS A 83 -12.62 -19.55 -16.09
CA LYS A 83 -11.83 -20.52 -15.31
C LYS A 83 -12.64 -21.37 -14.34
N LYS A 84 -13.85 -20.94 -13.96
CA LYS A 84 -14.66 -21.53 -12.87
C LYS A 84 -16.11 -21.70 -13.30
N LYS A 85 -16.72 -22.81 -12.88
CA LYS A 85 -18.12 -23.13 -13.18
C LYS A 85 -19.11 -22.22 -12.45
N GLU A 86 -18.75 -21.72 -11.26
CA GLU A 86 -19.62 -20.88 -10.44
C GLU A 86 -18.83 -19.73 -9.84
N ILE A 87 -19.40 -18.52 -9.88
CA ILE A 87 -18.82 -17.31 -9.33
C ILE A 87 -19.59 -16.93 -8.08
N SER A 88 -18.89 -16.92 -6.94
CA SER A 88 -19.43 -16.47 -5.67
C SER A 88 -18.89 -15.10 -5.28
N HIS A 89 -19.63 -14.40 -4.42
CA HIS A 89 -19.19 -13.15 -3.77
C HIS A 89 -17.81 -13.29 -3.14
N SER A 90 -17.61 -14.33 -2.33
CA SER A 90 -16.35 -14.61 -1.64
C SER A 90 -15.20 -14.87 -2.59
N LEU A 91 -15.45 -15.53 -3.74
CA LEU A 91 -14.43 -15.75 -4.76
C LEU A 91 -13.96 -14.42 -5.34
N ILE A 92 -14.88 -13.55 -5.74
CA ILE A 92 -14.55 -12.22 -6.28
C ILE A 92 -13.73 -11.42 -5.26
N LEU A 93 -14.21 -11.34 -4.02
CA LEU A 93 -13.49 -10.66 -2.94
C LEU A 93 -12.05 -11.19 -2.82
N SER A 94 -11.89 -12.52 -2.69
CA SER A 94 -10.59 -13.15 -2.47
C SER A 94 -9.57 -12.89 -3.59
N LYS A 95 -10.05 -12.58 -4.79
CA LYS A 95 -9.25 -12.32 -5.99
C LYS A 95 -9.01 -10.84 -6.27
N MET A 96 -9.67 -9.94 -5.54
CA MET A 96 -9.37 -8.51 -5.63
C MET A 96 -7.94 -8.22 -5.13
N SER A 97 -7.16 -7.58 -6.00
CA SER A 97 -5.87 -7.02 -5.62
C SER A 97 -6.04 -5.88 -4.62
N LEU A 98 -5.03 -5.64 -3.76
CA LEU A 98 -4.99 -4.46 -2.90
C LEU A 98 -5.23 -3.15 -3.65
N GLY A 99 -4.71 -3.04 -4.88
CA GLY A 99 -4.91 -1.85 -5.71
C GLY A 99 -6.39 -1.65 -6.09
N ALA A 100 -7.11 -2.72 -6.40
CA ALA A 100 -8.56 -2.64 -6.65
C ALA A 100 -9.34 -2.25 -5.39
N VAL A 101 -9.01 -2.87 -4.25
CA VAL A 101 -9.61 -2.56 -2.94
C VAL A 101 -9.43 -1.07 -2.59
N ILE A 102 -8.21 -0.55 -2.70
CA ILE A 102 -7.92 0.86 -2.38
C ILE A 102 -8.65 1.82 -3.33
N LYS A 103 -8.69 1.51 -4.64
CA LYS A 103 -9.44 2.32 -5.61
C LYS A 103 -10.93 2.38 -5.29
N LEU A 104 -11.53 1.25 -4.89
CA LEU A 104 -12.93 1.20 -4.47
C LEU A 104 -13.17 1.98 -3.18
N ILE A 105 -12.27 1.88 -2.19
CA ILE A 105 -12.32 2.69 -0.97
C ILE A 105 -12.36 4.19 -1.32
N PHE A 106 -11.48 4.64 -2.23
CA PHE A 106 -11.44 6.05 -2.66
C PHE A 106 -12.69 6.45 -3.46
N PHE A 107 -13.15 5.59 -4.38
CA PHE A 107 -14.33 5.84 -5.19
C PHE A 107 -15.58 6.04 -4.32
N TYR A 108 -15.74 5.22 -3.28
CA TYR A 108 -16.85 5.29 -2.34
C TYR A 108 -16.60 6.22 -1.14
N LYS A 109 -15.46 6.93 -1.10
CA LYS A 109 -15.08 7.87 -0.03
C LYS A 109 -15.11 7.23 1.36
N LEU A 110 -14.63 6.00 1.47
CA LEU A 110 -14.67 5.18 2.68
C LEU A 110 -13.39 5.28 3.52
N GLU A 111 -12.46 6.21 3.22
CA GLU A 111 -11.13 6.25 3.85
C GLU A 111 -11.17 6.29 5.37
N SER A 112 -11.99 7.19 5.94
CA SER A 112 -12.19 7.30 7.40
C SER A 112 -13.02 6.16 8.00
N SER A 113 -13.81 5.46 7.19
CA SER A 113 -14.60 4.31 7.64
C SER A 113 -13.72 3.07 7.82
N VAL A 114 -12.70 2.92 6.97
CA VAL A 114 -11.79 1.77 7.00
C VAL A 114 -10.53 2.02 7.84
N LEU A 115 -10.11 3.27 8.06
CA LEU A 115 -8.94 3.59 8.87
C LEU A 115 -9.15 4.90 9.65
N ASN A 116 -9.09 4.83 10.99
CA ASN A 116 -9.11 6.01 11.85
C ASN A 116 -7.68 6.45 12.18
N LEU A 117 -7.21 7.49 11.49
CA LEU A 117 -5.87 8.05 11.57
C LEU A 117 -5.86 9.47 12.17
N ARG A 118 -6.89 9.88 12.94
CA ARG A 118 -6.99 11.23 13.53
C ARG A 118 -5.72 11.67 14.25
N HIS A 119 -5.11 10.75 15.01
CA HIS A 119 -3.89 11.01 15.79
C HIS A 119 -2.59 10.63 15.08
N PHE A 120 -2.66 10.14 13.83
CA PHE A 120 -1.50 9.73 13.06
C PHE A 120 -0.60 10.93 12.72
N ASN A 121 0.70 10.74 12.85
CA ASN A 121 1.70 11.80 12.66
C ASN A 121 2.75 11.34 11.64
N PHE A 122 2.67 11.87 10.41
CA PHE A 122 3.56 11.49 9.32
C PHE A 122 5.03 11.85 9.57
N LYS A 123 5.34 12.81 10.46
CA LYS A 123 6.73 13.13 10.83
C LYS A 123 7.44 11.97 11.52
N LYS A 124 6.70 11.00 12.08
CA LYS A 124 7.26 9.78 12.66
C LYS A 124 8.00 8.92 11.62
N TYR A 125 7.63 9.05 10.34
CA TYR A 125 8.15 8.20 9.26
C TYR A 125 9.13 8.90 8.32
N TYR A 126 9.15 10.23 8.31
CA TYR A 126 10.15 11.05 7.61
C TYR A 126 10.08 12.49 8.15
N GLN A 127 11.21 13.05 8.55
CA GLN A 127 11.25 14.34 9.26
C GLN A 127 10.65 15.53 8.48
N ASP A 128 10.78 15.52 7.14
CA ASP A 128 10.28 16.61 6.29
C ASP A 128 8.78 16.47 5.95
N ASN A 129 8.12 15.40 6.39
CA ASN A 129 6.68 15.27 6.24
C ASN A 129 5.95 16.39 6.96
N LYS A 130 4.77 16.74 6.46
CA LYS A 130 3.87 17.71 7.08
C LYS A 130 2.60 17.02 7.54
N ASN A 131 2.07 17.47 8.68
CA ASN A 131 0.74 17.07 9.17
C ASN A 131 -0.29 18.18 8.98
N THR A 132 0.02 19.14 8.12
CA THR A 132 -0.81 20.32 7.91
C THR A 132 -0.83 20.69 6.44
N LEU A 133 -1.97 21.15 5.94
CA LEU A 133 -2.14 21.74 4.62
C LEU A 133 -2.18 23.26 4.74
N LEU A 134 -1.71 23.93 3.70
CA LEU A 134 -1.89 25.37 3.54
C LEU A 134 -2.99 25.58 2.50
N VAL A 135 -4.19 25.96 2.96
CA VAL A 135 -5.37 26.21 2.12
C VAL A 135 -5.80 27.65 2.35
N ASN A 136 -5.94 28.44 1.28
CA ASN A 136 -6.30 29.86 1.36
C ASN A 136 -5.46 30.64 2.39
N ASP A 137 -4.16 30.42 2.37
CA ASP A 137 -3.16 30.99 3.30
C ASP A 137 -3.37 30.68 4.80
N ARG A 138 -4.27 29.74 5.10
CA ARG A 138 -4.49 29.20 6.45
C ARG A 138 -3.89 27.81 6.58
N LYS A 139 -3.12 27.62 7.65
CA LYS A 139 -2.54 26.32 7.99
C LYS A 139 -3.57 25.52 8.77
N GLN A 140 -3.98 24.38 8.23
CA GLN A 140 -4.92 23.46 8.86
C GLN A 140 -4.30 22.09 9.07
N SER A 141 -4.66 21.41 10.16
CA SER A 141 -4.27 20.02 10.39
C SER A 141 -4.89 19.11 9.33
N LEU A 142 -4.20 18.03 8.96
CA LEU A 142 -4.77 17.03 8.05
C LEU A 142 -6.00 16.38 8.69
N TYR A 143 -7.12 16.40 7.96
CA TYR A 143 -8.30 15.63 8.32
C TYR A 143 -8.03 14.12 8.27
N ASP A 144 -8.85 13.36 8.99
CA ASP A 144 -8.73 11.91 9.10
C ASP A 144 -8.75 11.21 7.74
N TYR A 145 -9.73 11.52 6.90
CA TYR A 145 -9.86 10.91 5.57
C TYR A 145 -8.66 11.22 4.67
N ILE A 146 -8.05 12.41 4.79
CA ILE A 146 -6.83 12.77 4.06
C ILE A 146 -5.66 11.91 4.53
N LYS A 147 -5.52 11.73 5.85
CA LYS A 147 -4.47 10.87 6.42
C LYS A 147 -4.65 9.42 5.96
N ALA A 148 -5.87 8.89 6.04
CA ALA A 148 -6.19 7.55 5.57
C ALA A 148 -5.90 7.39 4.06
N HIS A 149 -6.29 8.37 3.24
CA HIS A 149 -5.98 8.38 1.80
C HIS A 149 -4.47 8.32 1.52
N ILE A 150 -3.68 9.17 2.19
CA ILE A 150 -2.22 9.20 2.07
C ILE A 150 -1.62 7.87 2.52
N ALA A 151 -2.06 7.34 3.66
CA ALA A 151 -1.59 6.07 4.21
C ALA A 151 -1.87 4.89 3.28
N LEU A 152 -3.07 4.81 2.69
CA LEU A 152 -3.44 3.75 1.75
C LEU A 152 -2.57 3.80 0.50
N ASN A 153 -2.27 4.98 -0.05
CA ASN A 153 -1.33 5.10 -1.19
C ASN A 153 0.10 4.67 -0.83
N LEU A 154 0.57 4.99 0.38
CA LEU A 154 1.87 4.54 0.87
C LEU A 154 1.91 3.03 1.06
N LEU A 155 0.88 2.44 1.66
CA LEU A 155 0.72 0.99 1.80
C LEU A 155 0.73 0.29 0.44
N TRP A 156 -0.03 0.81 -0.53
CA TRP A 156 -0.05 0.29 -1.90
C TRP A 156 1.34 0.32 -2.53
N THR A 157 2.07 1.43 -2.36
CA THR A 157 3.43 1.59 -2.87
C THR A 157 4.40 0.59 -2.23
N ILE A 158 4.35 0.44 -0.90
CA ILE A 158 5.19 -0.53 -0.16
C ILE A 158 4.90 -1.95 -0.66
N ARG A 159 3.62 -2.33 -0.70
CA ARG A 159 3.17 -3.66 -1.11
C ARG A 159 3.59 -4.00 -2.53
N ASN A 160 3.35 -3.12 -3.50
CA ASN A 160 3.74 -3.36 -4.89
C ASN A 160 5.25 -3.54 -5.00
N ARG A 161 6.04 -2.64 -4.40
CA ARG A 161 7.50 -2.74 -4.48
C ARG A 161 8.02 -4.01 -3.82
N ALA A 162 7.47 -4.40 -2.66
CA ALA A 162 7.84 -5.63 -1.98
C ALA A 162 7.58 -6.88 -2.85
N TYR A 163 6.40 -6.99 -3.46
CA TYR A 163 6.03 -8.16 -4.27
C TYR A 163 6.48 -8.11 -5.73
N HIS A 164 7.07 -6.99 -6.17
CA HIS A 164 7.91 -6.91 -7.36
C HIS A 164 9.41 -7.08 -7.06
N TRP A 165 9.75 -7.38 -5.80
CA TRP A 165 11.11 -7.56 -5.31
C TRP A 165 12.00 -6.33 -5.54
N GLU A 166 11.43 -5.14 -5.59
CA GLU A 166 12.18 -3.89 -5.76
C GLU A 166 12.98 -3.52 -4.51
N ASN A 167 13.99 -2.66 -4.68
CA ASN A 167 14.75 -2.11 -3.58
C ASN A 167 13.91 -1.11 -2.76
N LEU A 168 13.44 -1.53 -1.58
CA LEU A 168 12.76 -0.70 -0.58
C LEU A 168 13.72 0.20 0.21
N LEU A 169 15.01 -0.16 0.26
CA LEU A 169 16.08 0.61 0.90
C LEU A 169 16.52 1.81 0.03
N LYS A 170 16.17 1.81 -1.25
CA LYS A 170 16.57 2.84 -2.23
C LYS A 170 16.09 4.23 -1.81
N ILE A 171 17.01 5.19 -1.93
CA ILE A 171 16.77 6.63 -1.79
C ILE A 171 16.78 7.26 -3.19
N LYS A 172 16.00 8.33 -3.38
CA LYS A 172 16.02 9.12 -4.62
C LYS A 172 17.29 9.98 -4.70
N PRO A 173 17.72 10.42 -5.90
CA PRO A 173 18.93 11.26 -6.04
C PRO A 173 18.94 12.54 -5.19
N ASN A 174 17.76 13.05 -4.82
CA ASN A 174 17.60 14.22 -3.94
C ASN A 174 17.59 13.87 -2.44
N ASN A 175 18.15 12.72 -2.06
CA ASN A 175 18.20 12.18 -0.71
C ASN A 175 16.82 11.98 -0.04
N ARG A 176 15.75 11.82 -0.84
CA ARG A 176 14.39 11.57 -0.32
C ARG A 176 14.02 10.08 -0.37
N PRO A 177 13.17 9.58 0.53
CA PRO A 177 12.73 8.20 0.49
C PRO A 177 12.03 7.84 -0.83
N ARG A 178 12.28 6.64 -1.36
CA ARG A 178 11.59 6.15 -2.56
C ARG A 178 10.11 5.88 -2.32
N ILE A 179 9.74 5.46 -1.11
CA ILE A 179 8.35 5.34 -0.68
C ILE A 179 7.81 6.74 -0.42
N THR A 180 7.14 7.30 -1.41
CA THR A 180 6.56 8.64 -1.38
C THR A 180 5.24 8.62 -2.13
N THR A 181 4.23 9.27 -1.57
CA THR A 181 3.00 9.60 -2.27
C THR A 181 2.88 11.11 -2.45
N TYR A 182 2.27 11.51 -3.57
CA TYR A 182 2.00 12.90 -3.92
C TYR A 182 0.53 13.19 -3.62
N PHE A 183 0.27 14.24 -2.85
CA PHE A 183 -1.05 14.67 -2.44
C PHE A 183 -1.35 16.08 -2.94
N ASN A 184 -2.48 16.25 -3.65
CA ASN A 184 -2.88 17.51 -4.25
C ASN A 184 -4.33 17.92 -3.92
N GLY A 185 -4.86 17.43 -2.80
CA GLY A 185 -6.27 17.59 -2.42
C GLY A 185 -7.15 16.47 -2.98
N LEU A 186 -8.27 16.22 -2.30
CA LEU A 186 -9.33 15.28 -2.69
C LEU A 186 -10.63 16.01 -3.01
N ARG A 187 -10.79 17.23 -2.52
CA ARG A 187 -11.98 18.08 -2.59
C ARG A 187 -11.54 19.53 -2.82
N ASP A 188 -12.46 20.41 -3.21
CA ASP A 188 -12.10 21.80 -3.48
C ASP A 188 -11.64 22.56 -2.22
N ASP A 189 -12.18 22.20 -1.05
CA ASP A 189 -11.88 22.80 0.25
C ASP A 189 -10.58 22.28 0.90
N ASP A 190 -9.98 21.22 0.36
CA ASP A 190 -8.71 20.67 0.84
C ASP A 190 -7.57 20.75 -0.18
N LYS A 191 -7.80 21.40 -1.33
CA LYS A 191 -6.77 21.69 -2.35
C LYS A 191 -5.68 22.56 -1.75
N PRO A 192 -4.46 22.02 -1.54
CA PRO A 192 -3.40 22.80 -0.95
C PRO A 192 -2.84 23.79 -1.97
N LYS A 193 -2.42 24.97 -1.49
CA LYS A 193 -1.73 25.98 -2.32
C LYS A 193 -0.50 25.42 -3.02
N LYS A 194 0.15 24.43 -2.41
CA LYS A 194 1.21 23.63 -3.01
C LYS A 194 0.98 22.15 -2.71
N PRO A 195 1.10 21.27 -3.70
CA PRO A 195 1.06 19.84 -3.48
C PRO A 195 2.09 19.39 -2.44
N MET A 196 1.80 18.28 -1.78
CA MET A 196 2.62 17.73 -0.71
C MET A 196 3.16 16.37 -1.11
N ASN A 197 4.44 16.14 -0.84
CA ASN A 197 5.00 14.80 -0.84
C ASN A 197 5.02 14.31 0.60
N ILE A 198 4.44 13.14 0.84
CA ILE A 198 4.55 12.42 2.11
C ILE A 198 5.33 11.14 1.85
N SER A 199 6.34 10.89 2.68
CA SER A 199 7.29 9.81 2.49
C SER A 199 7.39 8.92 3.72
N VAL A 200 7.86 7.69 3.52
CA VAL A 200 8.25 6.77 4.60
C VAL A 200 9.71 6.40 4.34
N GLU A 201 10.60 6.74 5.28
CA GLU A 201 11.98 6.28 5.25
C GLU A 201 12.04 4.75 5.29
N SER A 202 13.02 4.16 4.61
CA SER A 202 13.19 2.71 4.53
C SER A 202 13.26 2.06 5.92
N SER A 203 13.99 2.68 6.85
CA SER A 203 14.12 2.25 8.25
C SER A 203 12.82 2.37 9.08
N LYS A 204 11.80 3.06 8.55
CA LYS A 204 10.51 3.32 9.21
C LYS A 204 9.34 2.58 8.57
N ILE A 205 9.58 1.75 7.53
CA ILE A 205 8.52 0.97 6.87
C ILE A 205 7.80 0.05 7.86
N THR A 206 8.54 -0.73 8.65
CA THR A 206 7.94 -1.65 9.64
C THR A 206 7.11 -0.88 10.66
N LEU A 207 7.66 0.22 11.20
CA LEU A 207 6.97 1.09 12.15
C LEU A 207 5.67 1.69 11.57
N PHE A 208 5.70 2.11 10.31
CA PHE A 208 4.52 2.61 9.60
C PHE A 208 3.43 1.54 9.51
N LEU A 209 3.77 0.32 9.11
CA LEU A 209 2.82 -0.78 9.01
C LEU A 209 2.27 -1.19 10.39
N ASP A 210 3.12 -1.23 11.42
CA ASP A 210 2.70 -1.51 12.80
C ASP A 210 1.69 -0.49 13.30
N ASP A 211 1.94 0.79 13.06
CA ASP A 211 1.02 1.85 13.48
C ASP A 211 -0.31 1.80 12.72
N LEU A 212 -0.30 1.41 11.43
CA LEU A 212 -1.55 1.17 10.69
C LEU A 212 -2.34 0.01 11.29
N ILE A 213 -1.69 -1.11 11.61
CA ILE A 213 -2.37 -2.25 12.23
C ILE A 213 -2.94 -1.86 13.60
N LYS A 214 -2.16 -1.16 14.43
CA LYS A 214 -2.62 -0.65 15.73
C LYS A 214 -3.80 0.31 15.61
N SER A 215 -3.86 1.10 14.55
CA SER A 215 -4.98 2.03 14.33
C SER A 215 -6.33 1.34 14.11
N ILE A 216 -6.32 0.05 13.76
CA ILE A 216 -7.53 -0.79 13.64
C ILE A 216 -8.09 -1.13 15.03
N GLY A 217 -7.25 -1.16 16.07
CA GLY A 217 -7.66 -1.42 17.45
C GLY A 217 -8.02 -2.88 17.75
N ASN A 218 -7.61 -3.83 16.89
CA ASN A 218 -7.83 -5.26 17.10
C ASN A 218 -6.55 -5.96 17.59
N LYS A 219 -6.55 -6.42 18.85
CA LYS A 219 -5.38 -7.03 19.50
C LYS A 219 -4.94 -8.35 18.85
N ASP A 220 -5.87 -9.12 18.30
CA ASP A 220 -5.53 -10.40 17.66
C ASP A 220 -4.87 -10.15 16.30
N LEU A 221 -5.34 -9.16 15.54
CA LEU A 221 -4.68 -8.71 14.32
C LEU A 221 -3.27 -8.17 14.58
N GLU A 222 -3.09 -7.40 15.66
CA GLU A 222 -1.77 -6.94 16.09
C GLU A 222 -0.83 -8.12 16.39
N ARG A 223 -1.29 -9.13 17.13
CA ARG A 223 -0.50 -10.34 17.45
C ARG A 223 -0.13 -11.13 16.20
N LEU A 224 -1.09 -11.39 15.31
CA LEU A 224 -0.87 -12.09 14.04
C LEU A 224 0.10 -11.37 13.10
N SER A 225 0.31 -10.06 13.31
CA SER A 225 1.19 -9.26 12.46
C SER A 225 2.64 -9.22 12.95
N ASN A 226 2.92 -9.73 14.15
CA ASN A 226 4.24 -9.78 14.77
C ASN A 226 4.97 -11.12 14.58
N LEU A 227 4.56 -11.90 13.58
CA LEU A 227 5.21 -13.15 13.16
C LEU A 227 6.63 -12.94 12.64
#